data_AF-A0A1Y0H9P6-F1
#
_entry.id   AF-A0A1Y0H9P6-F1
#
_cell.length_a   1.000
_cell.length_b   1.000
_cell.length_c   1.000
_cell.angle_alpha   90.00
_cell.angle_beta   90.00
_cell.angle_gamma   90.00
#
_symmetry.space_group_name_H-M   'P 1'
#
loop_
_entity.id
_entity.type
_entity.pdbx_description
1 polymer ?
#
loop_
_entity_poly.entity_id
_entity_poly.type
_entity_poly.pdbx_seq_one_letter_code
_entity_poly.pdbx_strand_id
1 'polypeptide(L)'
;MFGLPGIYLAQVSPTVETIDRLARTPMSQILIFAGICTLVRLAVSPTLAKTPPHRRGGSYKFLKFLNESGDALVYAAILVFLLVRPFAIQTFTIPTPSMVDTLNVGDAIVANKWVYRTADPKVGEIVVFSPPAAGVDERTPNADYIKRCVGVPGEVIEVRDSKLYRNGVAVDEPYEMRTTQMATQPVPKANYGDYPLPDYKLVNDNGKYIPLTIMGDFANASPLTAPTYQISDPAEMKRLMALPAAAIPPGYYMMMGDNRNGSYDSRAWGLVPREKIVGRCEIIWLPFSRAGRPKND
;
A
#
# COMPACT_ATOMS: atom_id res chain seq x y z
N MET A 1 -23.52 -14.87 -12.41
CA MET A 1 -22.41 -13.97 -12.81
C MET A 1 -22.59 -12.66 -12.02
N PHE A 2 -22.27 -12.68 -10.73
CA PHE A 2 -22.37 -11.48 -9.88
C PHE A 2 -21.03 -10.75 -9.97
N GLY A 3 -20.98 -9.71 -10.80
CA GLY A 3 -19.79 -8.87 -10.93
C GLY A 3 -19.47 -8.21 -9.59
N LEU A 4 -18.23 -8.39 -9.12
CA LEU A 4 -17.69 -7.60 -8.02
C LEU A 4 -17.91 -6.11 -8.32
N PRO A 5 -18.57 -5.36 -7.43
CA PRO A 5 -18.92 -3.97 -7.69
C PRO A 5 -17.70 -3.16 -8.07
N GLY A 6 -17.89 -2.28 -9.06
CA GLY A 6 -16.85 -1.51 -9.71
C GLY A 6 -15.96 -0.81 -8.69
N ILE A 7 -14.66 -1.02 -8.82
CA ILE A 7 -13.68 -0.12 -8.25
C ILE A 7 -13.91 1.21 -8.99
N TYR A 8 -14.64 2.14 -8.36
CA TYR A 8 -14.73 3.51 -8.85
C TYR A 8 -13.34 4.13 -8.73
N LEU A 9 -12.56 4.08 -9.80
CA LEU A 9 -11.32 4.86 -9.91
C LEU A 9 -11.73 6.33 -9.95
N ALA A 10 -11.56 7.05 -8.84
CA ALA A 10 -11.79 8.49 -8.82
C ALA A 10 -10.86 9.18 -9.82
N GLN A 11 -11.36 10.23 -10.49
CA GLN A 11 -10.54 11.04 -11.38
C GLN A 11 -9.46 11.77 -10.56
N VAL A 12 -8.21 11.36 -10.74
CA VAL A 12 -7.05 11.95 -10.09
C VAL A 12 -6.75 13.31 -10.74
N SER A 13 -6.41 14.33 -9.95
CA SER A 13 -6.09 15.66 -10.49
C SER A 13 -4.92 15.62 -11.50
N PRO A 14 -4.92 16.44 -12.56
CA PRO A 14 -3.86 16.45 -13.59
C PRO A 14 -2.45 16.69 -13.03
N THR A 15 -2.34 17.46 -11.94
CA THR A 15 -1.07 17.72 -11.24
C THR A 15 -0.54 16.46 -10.56
N VAL A 16 -1.40 15.71 -9.88
CA VAL A 16 -1.02 14.43 -9.25
C VAL A 16 -0.70 13.39 -10.31
N GLU A 17 -1.44 13.38 -11.43
CA GLU A 17 -1.16 12.50 -12.56
C GLU A 17 0.22 12.77 -13.18
N THR A 18 0.58 14.05 -13.35
CA THR A 18 1.90 14.43 -13.90
C THR A 18 3.03 14.01 -12.96
N ILE A 19 2.86 14.20 -11.66
CA ILE A 19 3.85 13.81 -10.65
C ILE A 19 3.93 12.29 -10.54
N ASP A 20 2.82 11.57 -10.61
CA ASP A 20 2.80 10.10 -10.61
C ASP A 20 3.49 9.55 -11.87
N ARG A 21 3.27 10.13 -13.04
CA ARG A 21 4.00 9.78 -14.27
C ARG A 21 5.50 9.98 -14.10
N LEU A 22 5.92 11.12 -13.53
CA LEU A 22 7.34 11.39 -13.26
C LEU A 22 7.91 10.38 -12.25
N ALA A 23 7.19 10.11 -11.17
CA ALA A 23 7.59 9.16 -10.14
C ALA A 23 7.58 7.71 -10.63
N ARG A 24 6.87 7.40 -11.72
CA ARG A 24 6.87 6.10 -12.41
C ARG A 24 7.75 6.05 -13.66
N THR A 25 8.53 7.09 -13.95
CA THR A 25 9.39 7.16 -15.13
C THR A 25 10.26 5.89 -15.25
N PRO A 26 10.21 5.16 -16.37
CA PRO A 26 11.03 3.96 -16.59
C PRO A 26 12.53 4.27 -16.49
N MET A 27 13.31 3.33 -15.97
CA MET A 27 14.77 3.48 -15.86
C MET A 27 15.44 3.81 -17.21
N SER A 28 14.93 3.25 -18.31
CA SER A 28 15.43 3.54 -19.66
C SER A 28 15.35 5.02 -20.02
N GLN A 29 14.25 5.70 -19.69
CA GLN A 29 14.10 7.14 -19.98
C GLN A 29 15.07 7.99 -19.16
N ILE A 30 15.32 7.61 -17.90
CA ILE A 30 16.31 8.30 -17.06
C ILE A 30 17.72 8.10 -17.59
N LEU A 31 18.06 6.88 -18.02
CA LEU A 31 19.37 6.59 -18.62
C LEU A 31 19.57 7.35 -19.94
N ILE A 32 18.52 7.44 -20.78
CA ILE A 32 18.56 8.26 -22.00
C ILE A 32 18.78 9.73 -21.65
N PHE A 33 18.05 10.28 -20.68
CA PHE A 33 18.22 11.66 -20.24
C PHE A 33 19.64 11.93 -19.71
N ALA A 34 20.18 11.05 -18.86
CA ALA A 34 21.54 11.14 -18.37
C ALA A 34 22.58 11.02 -19.50
N GLY A 35 22.33 10.14 -20.48
CA GLY A 35 23.13 9.99 -21.69
C GLY A 35 23.16 11.26 -22.54
N ILE A 36 22.00 11.90 -22.76
CA ILE A 36 21.89 13.18 -23.47
C ILE A 36 22.67 14.28 -22.73
N CYS A 37 22.49 14.40 -21.41
CA CYS A 37 23.23 15.37 -20.60
C CYS A 37 24.75 15.17 -20.74
N THR A 38 25.19 13.90 -20.73
CA THR A 38 26.60 13.53 -20.92
C THR A 38 27.11 13.88 -22.33
N LEU A 39 26.34 13.61 -23.37
CA LEU A 39 26.70 13.95 -24.75
C LEU A 39 26.77 15.46 -24.98
N VAL A 40 25.81 16.23 -24.46
CA VAL A 40 25.82 17.70 -24.51
C VAL A 40 27.08 18.24 -23.84
N ARG A 41 27.44 17.70 -22.66
CA ARG A 41 28.68 18.05 -21.97
C ARG A 41 29.91 17.78 -22.83
N LEU A 42 30.04 16.57 -23.38
CA LEU A 42 31.18 16.21 -24.23
C LEU A 42 31.29 17.07 -25.48
N ALA A 43 30.17 17.49 -26.07
CA ALA A 43 30.14 18.37 -27.24
C ALA A 43 30.52 19.82 -26.91
N VAL A 44 30.12 20.32 -25.74
CA VAL A 44 30.33 21.72 -25.32
C VAL A 44 31.72 21.93 -24.71
N SER A 45 32.28 20.92 -24.03
CA SER A 45 33.56 21.01 -23.31
C SER A 45 34.74 21.51 -24.17
N PRO A 46 34.98 21.02 -25.41
CA PRO A 46 36.07 21.51 -26.26
C PRO A 46 35.93 23.00 -26.61
N THR A 47 34.70 23.46 -26.86
CA THR A 47 34.40 24.86 -27.20
C THR A 47 34.68 25.77 -26.01
N LEU A 48 34.29 25.34 -24.80
CA LEU A 48 34.59 26.06 -23.56
C LEU A 48 36.10 26.13 -23.27
N ALA A 49 36.82 25.03 -23.49
CA ALA A 49 38.26 24.96 -23.27
C ALA A 49 39.05 25.86 -24.23
N LYS A 50 38.64 25.94 -25.51
CA LYS A 50 39.31 26.73 -26.55
C LYS A 50 38.95 28.22 -26.55
N THR A 51 37.93 28.65 -25.80
CA THR A 51 37.51 30.06 -25.78
C THR A 51 38.43 30.91 -24.88
N PRO A 52 39.21 31.85 -25.45
CA PRO A 52 40.16 32.65 -24.69
C PRO A 52 39.44 33.67 -23.78
N PRO A 53 40.07 34.11 -22.66
CA PRO A 53 39.42 34.94 -21.64
C PRO A 53 38.70 36.19 -22.18
N HIS A 54 39.31 36.88 -23.14
CA HIS A 54 38.77 38.11 -23.73
C HIS A 54 37.55 37.90 -24.66
N ARG A 55 37.25 36.65 -25.09
CA ARG A 55 36.07 36.31 -25.92
C ARG A 55 34.94 35.65 -25.11
N ARG A 56 35.06 35.58 -23.78
CA ARG A 56 34.06 34.95 -22.89
C ARG A 56 32.85 35.86 -22.65
N GLY A 57 31.99 35.96 -23.67
CA GLY A 57 30.73 36.70 -23.63
C GLY A 57 29.57 35.93 -22.99
N GLY A 58 28.34 36.41 -23.21
CA GLY A 58 27.13 35.79 -22.67
C GLY A 58 26.91 34.34 -23.11
N SER A 59 27.18 34.02 -24.38
CA SER A 59 27.07 32.66 -24.91
C SER A 59 28.02 31.69 -24.22
N TYR A 60 29.27 32.11 -23.95
CA TYR A 60 30.22 31.31 -23.17
C TYR A 60 29.69 31.03 -21.76
N LYS A 61 29.17 32.05 -21.06
CA LYS A 61 28.63 31.90 -19.70
C LYS A 61 27.44 30.92 -19.68
N PHE A 62 26.56 31.01 -20.68
CA PHE A 62 25.43 30.10 -20.81
C PHE A 62 25.86 28.65 -21.11
N LEU A 63 26.77 28.43 -22.07
CA LEU A 63 27.31 27.09 -22.37
C LEU A 63 28.04 26.50 -21.16
N LYS A 64 28.80 27.33 -20.44
CA LYS A 64 29.48 26.93 -19.20
C LYS A 64 28.47 26.47 -18.15
N PHE A 65 27.41 27.26 -17.93
CA PHE A 65 26.33 26.90 -17.01
C PHE A 65 25.65 25.57 -17.39
N LEU A 66 25.33 25.36 -18.67
CA LEU A 66 24.73 24.10 -19.14
C LEU A 66 25.67 22.91 -18.93
N ASN A 67 26.95 23.08 -19.21
CA ASN A 67 27.95 22.03 -19.04
C ASN A 67 28.14 21.66 -17.55
N GLU A 68 28.19 22.65 -16.65
CA GLU A 68 28.29 22.43 -15.20
C GLU A 68 27.00 21.82 -14.61
N SER A 69 25.82 22.30 -15.05
CA SER A 69 24.53 21.76 -14.61
C SER A 69 24.32 20.33 -15.11
N GLY A 70 24.83 19.99 -16.29
CA GLY A 70 24.74 18.65 -16.87
C GLY A 70 25.35 17.57 -15.97
N ASP A 71 26.53 17.82 -15.42
CA ASP A 71 27.18 16.90 -14.48
C ASP A 71 26.36 16.71 -13.20
N ALA A 72 25.89 17.82 -12.61
CA ALA A 72 25.05 17.78 -11.42
C ALA A 72 23.75 17.00 -11.67
N LEU A 73 23.10 17.19 -12.82
CA LEU A 73 21.88 16.48 -13.20
C LEU A 73 22.11 14.99 -13.42
N VAL A 74 23.24 14.60 -14.03
CA VAL A 74 23.59 13.18 -14.21
C VAL A 74 23.83 12.52 -12.84
N TYR A 75 24.61 13.13 -11.95
CA TYR A 75 24.83 12.59 -10.61
C TYR A 75 23.53 12.52 -9.80
N ALA A 76 22.70 13.55 -9.86
CA ALA A 76 21.40 13.55 -9.21
C ALA A 76 20.49 12.45 -9.78
N ALA A 77 20.46 12.26 -11.10
CA ALA A 77 19.66 11.21 -11.74
C ALA A 77 20.14 9.81 -11.32
N ILE A 78 21.46 9.58 -11.29
CA ILE A 78 22.03 8.30 -10.84
C ILE A 78 21.70 8.06 -9.37
N LEU A 79 21.97 9.04 -8.50
CA LEU A 79 21.68 8.93 -7.07
C LEU A 79 20.19 8.64 -6.84
N VAL A 80 19.29 9.42 -7.43
CA VAL A 80 17.85 9.30 -7.18
C VAL A 80 17.27 8.04 -7.81
N PHE A 81 17.53 7.79 -9.10
CA PHE A 81 16.83 6.73 -9.84
C PHE A 81 17.53 5.37 -9.83
N LEU A 82 18.85 5.33 -9.63
CA LEU A 82 19.60 4.07 -9.57
C LEU A 82 19.88 3.61 -8.12
N LEU A 83 20.02 4.54 -7.17
CA LEU A 83 20.34 4.18 -5.77
C LEU A 83 19.16 4.38 -4.82
N VAL A 84 18.52 5.55 -4.82
CA VAL A 84 17.48 5.86 -3.82
C VAL A 84 16.15 5.17 -4.16
N ARG A 85 15.66 5.30 -5.39
CA ARG A 85 14.34 4.80 -5.78
C ARG A 85 14.23 3.27 -5.82
N PRO A 86 15.20 2.49 -6.34
CA PRO A 86 15.04 1.04 -6.37
C PRO A 86 15.08 0.42 -4.96
N PHE A 87 15.88 1.02 -4.07
CA PHE A 87 16.26 0.41 -2.79
C PHE A 87 15.60 1.03 -1.55
N ALA A 88 15.30 2.33 -1.54
CA ALA A 88 14.86 3.04 -0.34
C ALA A 88 13.38 3.47 -0.37
N ILE A 89 12.91 4.11 -1.44
CA ILE A 89 11.58 4.73 -1.47
C ILE A 89 10.78 4.35 -2.72
N GLN A 90 9.47 4.22 -2.57
CA GLN A 90 8.56 4.05 -3.70
C GLN A 90 7.29 4.85 -3.47
N THR A 91 6.83 5.53 -4.51
CA THR A 91 5.61 6.34 -4.47
C THR A 91 4.41 5.52 -4.96
N PHE A 92 3.27 5.67 -4.30
CA PHE A 92 2.01 5.05 -4.70
C PHE A 92 0.89 6.08 -4.71
N THR A 93 -0.10 5.88 -5.57
CA THR A 93 -1.35 6.64 -5.57
C THR A 93 -2.46 5.74 -5.04
N ILE A 94 -3.29 6.26 -4.12
CA ILE A 94 -4.37 5.51 -3.48
C ILE A 94 -5.61 5.51 -4.37
N PRO A 95 -6.01 4.35 -4.95
CA PRO A 95 -7.14 4.31 -5.88
C PRO A 95 -8.45 3.87 -5.20
N THR A 96 -8.39 3.34 -3.97
CA THR A 96 -9.53 2.75 -3.28
C THR A 96 -9.76 3.36 -1.89
N PRO A 97 -11.00 3.39 -1.41
CA PRO A 97 -11.36 3.97 -0.11
C PRO A 97 -11.20 2.99 1.08
N SER A 98 -10.42 1.92 0.93
CA SER A 98 -10.22 0.90 1.98
C SER A 98 -9.47 1.40 3.22
N MET A 99 -8.77 2.52 3.09
CA MET A 99 -8.01 3.18 4.16
C MET A 99 -8.55 4.60 4.46
N VAL A 100 -9.78 4.94 4.02
CA VAL A 100 -10.33 6.31 4.12
C VAL A 100 -10.32 6.83 5.56
N ASP A 101 -10.22 8.16 5.70
CA ASP A 101 -9.89 8.93 6.92
C ASP A 101 -8.38 8.92 7.28
N THR A 102 -7.68 7.81 7.06
CA THR A 102 -6.21 7.76 7.16
C THR A 102 -5.56 8.11 5.83
N LEU A 103 -5.94 7.42 4.75
CA LEU A 103 -5.52 7.63 3.37
C LEU A 103 -6.77 7.73 2.49
N ASN A 104 -6.99 8.89 1.87
CA ASN A 104 -8.14 9.08 0.99
C ASN A 104 -7.77 8.75 -0.46
N VAL A 105 -8.80 8.44 -1.24
CA VAL A 105 -8.65 8.24 -2.68
C VAL A 105 -8.02 9.47 -3.32
N GLY A 106 -6.99 9.26 -4.13
CA GLY A 106 -6.21 10.30 -4.80
C GLY A 106 -4.99 10.78 -4.01
N ASP A 107 -4.81 10.36 -2.75
CA ASP A 107 -3.56 10.63 -2.03
C ASP A 107 -2.40 9.96 -2.78
N ALA A 108 -1.29 10.69 -2.89
CA ALA A 108 -0.02 10.10 -3.23
C ALA A 108 0.77 9.93 -1.93
N ILE A 109 1.37 8.76 -1.76
CA ILE A 109 2.15 8.39 -0.59
C ILE A 109 3.58 8.01 -0.98
N VAL A 110 4.48 8.10 -0.01
CA VAL A 110 5.85 7.60 -0.10
C VAL A 110 6.00 6.44 0.89
N ALA A 111 6.32 5.26 0.36
CA ALA A 111 6.62 4.08 1.16
C ALA A 111 8.13 3.87 1.27
N ASN A 112 8.59 3.61 2.49
CA ASN A 112 9.94 3.23 2.83
C ASN A 112 10.11 1.71 2.66
N LYS A 113 10.89 1.30 1.65
CA LYS A 113 11.20 -0.11 1.36
C LYS A 113 12.36 -0.64 2.19
N TRP A 114 13.19 0.25 2.72
CA TRP A 114 14.39 -0.14 3.44
C TRP A 114 14.07 -0.75 4.80
N VAL A 115 13.07 -0.22 5.50
CA VAL A 115 12.72 -0.65 6.86
C VAL A 115 12.46 -2.15 6.94
N TYR A 116 11.75 -2.73 5.98
CA TYR A 116 11.44 -4.16 5.94
C TYR A 116 12.50 -5.01 5.24
N ARG A 117 13.74 -4.53 5.12
CA ARG A 117 14.89 -5.38 4.83
C ARG A 117 15.56 -5.89 6.10
N THR A 118 15.42 -5.14 7.19
CA THR A 118 16.11 -5.39 8.47
C THR A 118 15.16 -5.54 9.64
N ALA A 119 13.89 -5.15 9.48
CA ALA A 119 12.88 -5.25 10.52
C ALA A 119 11.61 -5.94 9.97
N ASP A 120 10.79 -6.43 10.88
CA ASP A 120 9.46 -6.94 10.60
C ASP A 120 8.40 -5.86 10.80
N PRO A 121 7.28 -5.92 10.08
CA PRO A 121 6.13 -5.07 10.34
C PRO A 121 5.67 -5.18 11.79
N LYS A 122 5.33 -4.03 12.33
CA LYS A 122 4.74 -3.90 13.66
C LYS A 122 3.27 -3.62 13.54
N VAL A 123 2.55 -4.02 14.58
CA VAL A 123 1.17 -3.60 14.80
C VAL A 123 1.04 -2.08 14.65
N GLY A 124 -0.04 -1.66 14.00
CA GLY A 124 -0.37 -0.25 13.77
C GLY A 124 0.32 0.34 12.55
N GLU A 125 1.35 -0.29 11.99
CA GLU A 125 2.03 0.22 10.80
C GLU A 125 1.16 0.06 9.56
N ILE A 126 1.20 1.07 8.68
CA ILE A 126 0.57 1.01 7.36
C ILE A 126 1.56 0.39 6.39
N VAL A 127 1.21 -0.77 5.85
CA VAL A 127 2.11 -1.64 5.09
C VAL A 127 1.64 -1.74 3.65
N VAL A 128 2.58 -1.55 2.72
CA VAL A 128 2.43 -1.87 1.30
C VAL A 128 2.98 -3.28 1.05
N PHE A 129 2.22 -4.11 0.35
CA PHE A 129 2.57 -5.50 0.05
C PHE A 129 1.90 -5.96 -1.24
N SER A 130 2.48 -6.95 -1.91
CA SER A 130 1.79 -7.65 -2.99
C SER A 130 0.83 -8.69 -2.39
N PRO A 131 -0.45 -8.77 -2.80
CA PRO A 131 -1.40 -9.69 -2.17
C PRO A 131 -0.96 -11.17 -2.30
N PRO A 132 -1.34 -12.04 -1.35
CA PRO A 132 -1.17 -13.48 -1.52
C PRO A 132 -2.08 -13.98 -2.65
N ALA A 133 -1.81 -15.18 -3.18
CA ALA A 133 -2.52 -15.71 -4.36
C ALA A 133 -4.05 -15.67 -4.22
N ALA A 134 -4.59 -15.99 -3.04
CA ALA A 134 -6.03 -15.95 -2.77
C ALA A 134 -6.63 -14.52 -2.77
N GLY A 135 -5.80 -13.50 -2.55
CA GLY A 135 -6.21 -12.09 -2.47
C GLY A 135 -6.00 -11.31 -3.76
N VAL A 136 -5.50 -11.94 -4.83
CA VAL A 136 -5.28 -11.27 -6.12
C VAL A 136 -6.62 -10.95 -6.78
N ASP A 137 -6.81 -9.70 -7.17
CA ASP A 137 -7.93 -9.30 -8.03
C ASP A 137 -7.54 -9.54 -9.49
N GLU A 138 -8.24 -10.43 -10.18
CA GLU A 138 -7.98 -10.79 -11.58
C GLU A 138 -8.03 -9.60 -12.54
N ARG A 139 -8.76 -8.53 -12.19
CA ARG A 139 -8.82 -7.30 -12.99
C ARG A 139 -7.53 -6.48 -12.86
N THR A 140 -6.78 -6.67 -11.78
CA THR A 140 -5.55 -5.94 -11.46
C THR A 140 -4.48 -6.87 -10.85
N PRO A 141 -4.01 -7.88 -11.60
CA PRO A 141 -3.23 -8.99 -11.06
C PRO A 141 -1.85 -8.59 -10.51
N ASN A 142 -1.35 -7.41 -10.90
CA ASN A 142 -0.05 -6.88 -10.49
C ASN A 142 -0.19 -5.68 -9.53
N ALA A 143 -1.35 -5.47 -8.92
CA ALA A 143 -1.57 -4.37 -7.99
C ALA A 143 -0.99 -4.67 -6.60
N ASP A 144 -0.21 -3.73 -6.07
CA ASP A 144 0.17 -3.73 -4.66
C ASP A 144 -1.00 -3.21 -3.80
N TYR A 145 -1.11 -3.77 -2.60
CA TYR A 145 -2.14 -3.46 -1.61
C TYR A 145 -1.53 -2.66 -0.48
N ILE A 146 -2.34 -1.80 0.12
CA ILE A 146 -1.99 -1.04 1.32
C ILE A 146 -3.06 -1.23 2.39
N LYS A 147 -2.63 -1.63 3.58
CA LYS A 147 -3.48 -1.95 4.74
C LYS A 147 -2.70 -1.67 6.03
N ARG A 148 -3.40 -1.65 7.17
CA ARG A 148 -2.77 -1.60 8.49
C ARG A 148 -2.44 -3.00 8.98
N CYS A 149 -1.25 -3.19 9.53
CA CYS A 149 -0.87 -4.41 10.22
C CYS A 149 -1.59 -4.45 11.58
N VAL A 150 -2.53 -5.38 11.74
CA VAL A 150 -3.32 -5.52 12.98
C VAL A 150 -2.83 -6.66 13.87
N GLY A 151 -2.06 -7.59 13.31
CA GLY A 151 -1.50 -8.72 14.04
C GLY A 151 -0.20 -9.22 13.43
N VAL A 152 0.72 -9.61 14.30
CA VAL A 152 2.06 -10.13 13.97
C VAL A 152 2.20 -11.59 14.41
N PRO A 153 3.27 -12.32 14.01
CA PRO A 153 3.45 -13.72 14.40
C PRO A 153 3.32 -13.97 15.90
N GLY A 154 2.62 -15.04 16.27
CA GLY A 154 2.37 -15.44 17.65
C GLY A 154 1.11 -14.83 18.26
N GLU A 155 0.52 -13.78 17.66
CA GLU A 155 -0.68 -13.16 18.19
C GLU A 155 -1.96 -13.86 17.71
N VAL A 156 -2.97 -13.90 18.59
CA VAL A 156 -4.33 -14.31 18.26
C VAL A 156 -5.16 -13.07 17.98
N ILE A 157 -5.75 -12.96 16.79
CA ILE A 157 -6.60 -11.85 16.39
C ILE A 157 -8.03 -12.33 16.17
N GLU A 158 -8.98 -11.66 16.81
CA GLU A 158 -10.41 -11.92 16.69
C GLU A 158 -11.16 -10.61 16.47
N VAL A 159 -12.29 -10.66 15.77
CA VAL A 159 -13.31 -9.59 15.83
C VAL A 159 -14.54 -10.21 16.46
N ARG A 160 -15.03 -9.60 17.54
CA ARG A 160 -16.23 -10.04 18.26
C ARG A 160 -17.06 -8.83 18.63
N ASP A 161 -18.37 -8.88 18.43
CA ASP A 161 -19.27 -7.76 18.73
C ASP A 161 -18.79 -6.45 18.09
N SER A 162 -18.33 -6.54 16.84
CA SER A 162 -17.79 -5.41 16.07
C SER A 162 -16.55 -4.73 16.66
N LYS A 163 -15.79 -5.40 17.54
CA LYS A 163 -14.53 -4.90 18.10
C LYS A 163 -13.38 -5.86 17.83
N LEU A 164 -12.20 -5.32 17.54
CA LEU A 164 -10.98 -6.11 17.42
C LEU A 164 -10.47 -6.51 18.81
N TYR A 165 -10.07 -7.75 18.95
CA TYR A 165 -9.38 -8.30 20.10
C TYR A 165 -8.02 -8.85 19.66
N ARG A 166 -6.98 -8.53 20.43
CA ARG A 166 -5.64 -9.08 20.28
C ARG A 166 -5.28 -9.82 21.56
N ASN A 167 -4.98 -11.11 21.43
CA ASN A 167 -4.71 -11.99 22.56
C ASN A 167 -5.79 -11.94 23.65
N GLY A 168 -7.06 -11.85 23.23
CA GLY A 168 -8.23 -11.76 24.11
C GLY A 168 -8.51 -10.38 24.70
N VAL A 169 -7.64 -9.38 24.50
CA VAL A 169 -7.81 -8.01 24.99
C VAL A 169 -8.38 -7.12 23.88
N ALA A 170 -9.43 -6.35 24.20
CA ALA A 170 -10.01 -5.40 23.24
C ALA A 170 -8.98 -4.33 22.86
N VAL A 171 -8.86 -4.06 21.56
CA VAL A 171 -7.96 -3.04 21.01
C VAL A 171 -8.73 -1.74 20.82
N ASP A 172 -8.17 -0.63 21.29
CA ASP A 172 -8.67 0.71 20.93
C ASP A 172 -8.09 1.10 19.57
N GLU A 173 -8.96 1.42 18.62
CA GLU A 173 -8.61 1.66 17.22
C GLU A 173 -9.03 3.07 16.82
N PRO A 174 -8.23 4.10 17.12
CA PRO A 174 -8.62 5.49 16.90
C PRO A 174 -8.88 5.79 15.42
N TYR A 175 -8.17 5.09 14.52
CA TYR A 175 -8.27 5.16 13.06
C TYR A 175 -9.44 4.37 12.46
N GLU A 176 -10.19 3.58 13.25
CA GLU A 176 -11.29 2.77 12.70
C GLU A 176 -12.37 3.66 12.07
N MET A 177 -12.67 3.39 10.80
CA MET A 177 -13.71 4.04 10.01
C MET A 177 -14.74 3.03 9.52
N ARG A 178 -16.02 3.41 9.49
CA ARG A 178 -17.09 2.66 8.82
C ARG A 178 -17.78 3.51 7.77
N THR A 179 -18.39 2.85 6.79
CA THR A 179 -19.14 3.50 5.73
C THR A 179 -20.47 2.81 5.48
N THR A 180 -21.47 3.57 5.00
CA THR A 180 -22.88 3.14 4.89
C THR A 180 -23.12 1.99 3.91
N GLN A 181 -22.23 1.77 2.94
CA GLN A 181 -22.15 0.60 2.04
C GLN A 181 -20.96 0.79 1.10
N MET A 182 -20.17 -0.27 0.83
CA MET A 182 -19.04 -0.31 -0.13
C MET A 182 -18.22 1.00 -0.22
N ALA A 183 -17.96 1.61 0.93
CA ALA A 183 -17.16 2.84 1.02
C ALA A 183 -17.74 4.12 0.39
N THR A 184 -19.07 4.28 0.35
CA THR A 184 -19.71 5.48 -0.24
C THR A 184 -19.72 6.70 0.69
N GLN A 185 -20.15 6.58 1.95
CA GLN A 185 -20.20 7.70 2.90
C GLN A 185 -19.70 7.31 4.29
N PRO A 186 -18.86 8.14 4.95
CA PRO A 186 -18.44 7.96 6.33
C PRO A 186 -19.62 7.84 7.29
N VAL A 187 -19.59 6.85 8.19
CA VAL A 187 -20.56 6.67 9.27
C VAL A 187 -19.98 7.33 10.54
N PRO A 188 -20.73 8.17 11.26
CA PRO A 188 -20.28 8.68 12.56
C PRO A 188 -20.08 7.54 13.57
N LYS A 189 -19.05 7.61 14.43
CA LYS A 189 -18.76 6.57 15.43
C LYS A 189 -19.96 6.22 16.33
N ALA A 190 -20.81 7.22 16.63
CA ALA A 190 -22.05 7.01 17.40
C ALA A 190 -23.03 6.02 16.73
N ASN A 191 -22.97 5.88 15.40
CA ASN A 191 -23.88 5.05 14.62
C ASN A 191 -23.23 3.75 14.16
N TYR A 192 -22.06 3.38 14.71
CA TYR A 192 -21.39 2.12 14.35
C TYR A 192 -22.25 0.88 14.66
N GLY A 193 -23.16 0.98 15.63
CA GLY A 193 -24.12 -0.08 15.95
C GLY A 193 -25.04 -0.47 14.78
N ASP A 194 -25.35 0.47 13.88
CA ASP A 194 -26.20 0.22 12.70
C ASP A 194 -25.43 -0.47 11.56
N TYR A 195 -24.10 -0.52 11.67
CA TYR A 195 -23.20 -1.08 10.66
C TYR A 195 -22.22 -2.05 11.32
N PRO A 196 -22.72 -3.18 11.86
CA PRO A 196 -21.89 -4.14 12.58
C PRO A 196 -20.85 -4.79 11.66
N LEU A 197 -19.70 -5.12 12.22
CA LEU A 197 -18.72 -5.96 11.54
C LEU A 197 -19.12 -7.43 11.75
N PRO A 198 -18.93 -8.29 10.74
CA PRO A 198 -18.97 -9.72 10.99
C PRO A 198 -17.90 -10.09 12.00
N ASP A 199 -18.20 -11.08 12.82
CA ASP A 199 -17.21 -11.67 13.70
C ASP A 199 -16.11 -12.32 12.86
N TYR A 200 -14.91 -12.38 13.41
CA TYR A 200 -13.76 -12.93 12.74
C TYR A 200 -12.90 -13.74 13.69
N LYS A 201 -12.37 -14.85 13.20
CA LYS A 201 -11.22 -15.51 13.80
C LYS A 201 -10.40 -16.24 12.75
N LEU A 202 -9.10 -16.34 12.99
CA LEU A 202 -8.25 -17.27 12.26
C LEU A 202 -8.36 -18.65 12.92
N VAL A 203 -8.55 -19.72 12.16
CA VAL A 203 -8.49 -21.09 12.68
C VAL A 203 -7.37 -21.87 12.01
N ASN A 204 -6.80 -22.83 12.73
CA ASN A 204 -5.83 -23.77 12.19
C ASN A 204 -6.48 -25.16 12.12
N ASP A 205 -6.69 -25.64 10.91
CA ASP A 205 -7.22 -26.96 10.63
C ASP A 205 -6.12 -27.85 10.04
N ASN A 206 -5.49 -28.69 10.87
CA ASN A 206 -4.42 -29.61 10.47
C ASN A 206 -3.27 -28.93 9.70
N GLY A 207 -2.87 -27.73 10.11
CA GLY A 207 -1.81 -26.94 9.47
C GLY A 207 -2.31 -25.95 8.42
N LYS A 208 -3.60 -26.02 8.03
CA LYS A 208 -4.22 -25.04 7.13
C LYS A 208 -4.82 -23.89 7.95
N TYR A 209 -4.27 -22.69 7.76
CA TYR A 209 -4.82 -21.47 8.36
C TYR A 209 -5.95 -20.92 7.51
N ILE A 210 -7.14 -20.79 8.11
CA ILE A 210 -8.37 -20.37 7.44
C ILE A 210 -8.90 -19.12 8.15
N PRO A 211 -9.04 -17.97 7.45
CA PRO A 211 -9.79 -16.83 7.98
C PRO A 211 -11.27 -17.19 8.00
N LEU A 212 -11.93 -17.15 9.15
CA LEU A 212 -13.38 -17.32 9.26
C LEU A 212 -14.02 -15.96 9.52
N THR A 213 -14.82 -15.50 8.57
CA THR A 213 -15.74 -14.37 8.73
C THR A 213 -17.13 -14.92 9.03
N ILE A 214 -17.65 -14.63 10.22
CA ILE A 214 -18.85 -15.26 10.80
C ILE A 214 -20.01 -14.24 10.82
N MET A 215 -21.17 -14.68 10.35
CA MET A 215 -22.43 -13.94 10.36
C MET A 215 -23.53 -14.85 10.87
N GLY A 216 -23.82 -14.78 12.17
CA GLY A 216 -24.75 -15.71 12.83
C GLY A 216 -24.25 -17.15 12.71
N ASP A 217 -25.07 -18.02 12.12
CA ASP A 217 -24.76 -19.44 11.93
C ASP A 217 -23.93 -19.75 10.68
N PHE A 218 -23.50 -18.73 9.93
CA PHE A 218 -22.76 -18.89 8.69
C PHE A 218 -21.33 -18.37 8.81
N ALA A 219 -20.38 -19.04 8.16
CA ALA A 219 -19.00 -18.57 8.02
C ALA A 219 -18.56 -18.61 6.55
N ASN A 220 -17.85 -17.58 6.09
CA ASN A 220 -17.27 -17.48 4.74
C ASN A 220 -18.28 -17.64 3.58
N ALA A 221 -19.56 -17.37 3.84
CA ALA A 221 -20.63 -17.40 2.84
C ALA A 221 -20.69 -16.12 1.98
N SER A 222 -19.88 -15.10 2.31
CA SER A 222 -19.84 -13.85 1.56
C SER A 222 -19.18 -14.04 0.20
N PRO A 223 -19.74 -13.48 -0.90
CA PRO A 223 -19.09 -13.48 -2.21
C PRO A 223 -17.79 -12.65 -2.23
N LEU A 224 -17.57 -11.83 -1.19
CA LEU A 224 -16.32 -11.12 -0.97
C LEU A 224 -15.27 -11.98 -0.28
N THR A 225 -15.55 -13.24 0.08
CA THR A 225 -14.54 -14.17 0.59
C THR A 225 -13.80 -14.79 -0.60
N ALA A 226 -12.47 -14.87 -0.52
CA ALA A 226 -11.68 -15.49 -1.58
C ALA A 226 -12.17 -16.93 -1.84
N PRO A 227 -12.26 -17.37 -3.12
CA PRO A 227 -12.81 -18.68 -3.46
C PRO A 227 -12.19 -19.86 -2.70
N THR A 228 -10.88 -19.79 -2.41
CA THR A 228 -10.15 -20.81 -1.63
C THR A 228 -10.63 -21.01 -0.19
N TYR A 229 -11.34 -20.02 0.37
CA TYR A 229 -11.85 -20.04 1.73
C TYR A 229 -13.38 -20.07 1.82
N GLN A 230 -14.09 -20.09 0.69
CA GLN A 230 -15.54 -20.27 0.70
C GLN A 230 -15.88 -21.67 1.20
N ILE A 231 -16.85 -21.75 2.12
CA ILE A 231 -17.30 -22.99 2.73
C ILE A 231 -18.74 -23.22 2.30
N SER A 232 -18.99 -24.33 1.59
CA SER A 232 -20.33 -24.69 1.11
C SER A 232 -20.94 -25.85 1.89
N ASP A 233 -20.14 -26.72 2.50
CA ASP A 233 -20.63 -27.84 3.33
C ASP A 233 -21.00 -27.35 4.75
N PRO A 234 -22.27 -27.47 5.17
CA PRO A 234 -22.70 -27.08 6.52
C PRO A 234 -22.00 -27.87 7.64
N ALA A 235 -21.64 -29.14 7.41
CA ALA A 235 -20.96 -29.95 8.43
C ALA A 235 -19.52 -29.47 8.64
N GLU A 236 -18.80 -29.21 7.56
CA GLU A 236 -17.48 -28.57 7.60
C GLU A 236 -17.54 -27.20 8.27
N MET A 237 -18.51 -26.36 7.89
CA MET A 237 -18.69 -25.03 8.47
C MET A 237 -18.86 -25.08 9.99
N LYS A 238 -19.77 -25.93 10.48
CA LYS A 238 -19.99 -26.11 11.93
C LYS A 238 -18.74 -26.59 12.65
N ARG A 239 -17.98 -27.51 12.04
CA ARG A 239 -16.71 -28.01 12.60
C ARG A 239 -15.66 -26.90 12.69
N LEU A 240 -15.47 -26.14 11.62
CA LEU A 240 -14.50 -25.05 11.55
C LEU A 240 -14.86 -23.92 12.54
N MET A 241 -16.14 -23.57 12.64
CA MET A 241 -16.63 -22.61 13.63
C MET A 241 -16.42 -23.05 15.08
N ALA A 242 -16.37 -24.37 15.34
CA ALA A 242 -16.09 -24.90 16.67
C ALA A 242 -14.59 -24.89 17.04
N LEU A 243 -13.68 -24.69 16.08
CA LEU A 243 -12.24 -24.61 16.36
C LEU A 243 -11.90 -23.34 17.16
N PRO A 244 -10.91 -23.40 18.07
CA PRO A 244 -10.43 -22.21 18.76
C PRO A 244 -9.73 -21.25 17.78
N ALA A 245 -9.67 -19.97 18.15
CA ALA A 245 -8.85 -19.00 17.42
C ALA A 245 -7.37 -19.41 17.51
N ALA A 246 -6.71 -19.41 16.36
CA ALA A 246 -5.32 -19.78 16.21
C ALA A 246 -4.42 -18.53 16.20
N ALA A 247 -3.21 -18.69 16.75
CA ALA A 247 -2.17 -17.68 16.64
C ALA A 247 -1.66 -17.58 15.19
N ILE A 248 -1.27 -16.38 14.78
CA ILE A 248 -0.65 -16.12 13.48
C ILE A 248 0.68 -16.89 13.40
N PRO A 249 0.91 -17.72 12.37
CA PRO A 249 2.15 -18.50 12.24
C PRO A 249 3.37 -17.61 11.99
N PRO A 250 4.60 -18.10 12.30
CA PRO A 250 5.85 -17.42 11.97
C PRO A 250 5.93 -17.00 10.50
N GLY A 251 6.37 -15.77 10.25
CA GLY A 251 6.54 -15.24 8.90
C GLY A 251 5.25 -14.74 8.24
N TYR A 252 4.12 -14.70 8.94
CA TYR A 252 2.86 -14.19 8.43
C TYR A 252 2.33 -13.01 9.24
N TYR A 253 1.52 -12.18 8.58
CA TYR A 253 0.97 -10.95 9.15
C TYR A 253 -0.50 -10.83 8.79
N MET A 254 -1.29 -10.29 9.71
CA MET A 254 -2.68 -9.98 9.46
C MET A 254 -2.83 -8.50 9.11
N MET A 255 -3.45 -8.23 7.96
CA MET A 255 -3.61 -6.90 7.40
C MET A 255 -5.10 -6.55 7.30
N MET A 256 -5.51 -5.41 7.83
CA MET A 256 -6.89 -4.92 7.74
C MET A 256 -6.94 -3.47 7.24
N GLY A 257 -8.01 -3.14 6.53
CA GLY A 257 -8.26 -1.75 6.14
C GLY A 257 -8.85 -0.97 7.30
N ASP A 258 -8.51 0.32 7.39
CA ASP A 258 -9.09 1.24 8.37
C ASP A 258 -10.59 1.42 8.11
N ASN A 259 -11.03 1.36 6.85
CA ASN A 259 -12.44 1.30 6.49
C ASN A 259 -12.97 -0.14 6.60
N ARG A 260 -13.46 -0.51 7.77
CA ARG A 260 -13.78 -1.91 8.11
C ARG A 260 -14.84 -2.57 7.26
N ASN A 261 -15.83 -1.80 6.80
CA ASN A 261 -16.90 -2.29 5.92
C ASN A 261 -16.60 -2.10 4.43
N GLY A 262 -15.56 -1.35 4.11
CA GLY A 262 -15.16 -1.00 2.73
C GLY A 262 -13.84 -1.63 2.29
N SER A 263 -13.37 -2.67 2.97
CA SER A 263 -12.03 -3.24 2.77
C SER A 263 -12.07 -4.73 2.46
N TYR A 264 -11.46 -5.10 1.32
CA TYR A 264 -11.10 -6.47 0.98
C TYR A 264 -9.68 -6.75 1.53
N ASP A 265 -9.61 -7.44 2.65
CA ASP A 265 -8.38 -7.61 3.45
C ASP A 265 -8.24 -9.04 4.03
N SER A 266 -7.35 -9.25 5.01
CA SER A 266 -7.03 -10.59 5.52
C SER A 266 -8.23 -11.38 6.05
N ARG A 267 -9.33 -10.72 6.38
CA ARG A 267 -10.61 -11.38 6.73
C ARG A 267 -11.19 -12.19 5.58
N ALA A 268 -10.93 -11.77 4.34
CA ALA A 268 -11.45 -12.37 3.12
C ALA A 268 -10.45 -13.32 2.44
N TRP A 269 -9.16 -12.98 2.42
CA TRP A 269 -8.13 -13.70 1.65
C TRP A 269 -6.97 -14.24 2.48
N GLY A 270 -7.02 -14.13 3.81
CA GLY A 270 -6.06 -14.76 4.71
C GLY A 270 -4.82 -13.92 5.01
N LEU A 271 -3.77 -14.56 5.49
CA LEU A 271 -2.57 -13.88 6.00
C LEU A 271 -1.60 -13.48 4.87
N VAL A 272 -0.81 -12.44 5.13
CA VAL A 272 0.25 -11.97 4.22
C VAL A 272 1.59 -12.59 4.63
N PRO A 273 2.24 -13.36 3.75
CA PRO A 273 3.60 -13.83 3.97
C PRO A 273 4.61 -12.68 4.01
N ARG A 274 5.68 -12.83 4.81
CA ARG A 274 6.71 -11.81 5.01
C ARG A 274 7.39 -11.36 3.71
N GLU A 275 7.60 -12.29 2.79
CA GLU A 275 8.26 -12.07 1.51
C GLU A 275 7.43 -11.24 0.52
N LYS A 276 6.13 -11.09 0.79
CA LYS A 276 5.22 -10.26 -0.01
C LYS A 276 5.24 -8.79 0.41
N ILE A 277 5.86 -8.47 1.53
CA ILE A 277 5.88 -7.13 2.11
C ILE A 277 6.88 -6.24 1.36
N VAL A 278 6.41 -5.09 0.90
CA VAL A 278 7.17 -4.17 0.04
C VAL A 278 7.76 -3.02 0.84
N GLY A 279 6.97 -2.35 1.67
CA GLY A 279 7.43 -1.16 2.39
C GLY A 279 6.40 -0.58 3.36
N ARG A 280 6.86 0.33 4.23
CA ARG A 280 6.02 1.05 5.20
C ARG A 280 5.60 2.40 4.63
N CYS A 281 4.32 2.74 4.68
CA CYS A 281 3.86 4.08 4.33
C CYS A 281 4.35 5.09 5.38
N GLU A 282 5.17 6.06 4.98
CA GLU A 282 5.73 7.06 5.90
C GLU A 282 5.02 8.41 5.78
N ILE A 283 4.71 8.83 4.56
CA ILE A 283 4.32 10.20 4.24
C ILE A 283 3.25 10.20 3.17
N ILE A 284 2.17 10.96 3.39
CA ILE A 284 1.32 11.52 2.34
C ILE A 284 2.05 12.77 1.86
N TRP A 285 2.39 12.85 0.58
CA TRP A 285 3.11 14.00 0.02
C TRP A 285 2.23 14.83 -0.91
N LEU A 286 1.16 14.22 -1.48
CA LEU A 286 0.14 14.93 -2.23
C LEU A 286 -1.27 14.44 -1.89
N PRO A 287 -2.29 15.32 -1.96
CA PRO A 287 -2.18 16.75 -2.20
C PRO A 287 -1.47 17.48 -1.05
N PHE A 288 -0.82 18.61 -1.31
CA PHE A 288 -0.04 19.34 -0.28
C PHE A 288 -0.88 19.78 0.92
N SER A 289 -2.18 19.99 0.73
CA SER A 289 -3.14 20.27 1.82
C SER A 289 -3.27 19.14 2.84
N ARG A 290 -2.84 17.93 2.47
CA ARG A 290 -2.82 16.73 3.32
C ARG A 290 -1.42 16.17 3.52
N ALA A 291 -0.38 16.91 3.12
CA ALA A 291 0.99 16.44 3.26
C ALA A 291 1.35 16.28 4.75
N GLY A 292 1.90 15.13 5.10
CA GLY A 292 2.19 14.79 6.49
C GLY A 292 2.34 13.28 6.70
N ARG A 293 2.52 12.87 7.95
CA ARG A 293 2.48 11.46 8.31
C ARG A 293 1.02 10.98 8.35
N PRO A 294 0.71 9.78 7.84
CA PRO A 294 -0.58 9.15 8.08
C PRO A 294 -0.85 9.01 9.58
N LYS A 295 -2.13 8.93 9.97
CA LYS A 295 -2.53 8.62 11.34
C LYS A 295 -2.00 7.22 11.73
N ASN A 296 -1.08 7.18 12.68
CA ASN A 296 -0.56 5.97 13.31
C ASN A 296 -1.01 5.94 14.78
N ASP A 297 -0.98 4.75 15.37
CA ASP A 297 -1.14 4.52 16.81
C ASP A 297 0.10 4.92 17.61
#